data_AF-A0A9P6T299-F1
#
_entry.id   AF-A0A9P6T299-F1
#
_cell.length_a   1.000
_cell.length_b   1.000
_cell.length_c   1.000
_cell.angle_alpha   90.00
_cell.angle_beta   90.00
_cell.angle_gamma   90.00
#
_symmetry.space_group_name_H-M   'P 1'
#
loop_
_entity.id
_entity.type
_entity.pdbx_description
1 polymer ?
#
loop_
_entity_poly.entity_id
_entity_poly.type
_entity_poly.pdbx_seq_one_letter_code
_entity_poly.pdbx_strand_id
1 'polypeptide(L)'
;MELEQEPRESQQEQVFEKFEAYDFENDATFQTGLKSIVSNNKTKSEKEQHDAIQNAKFFYFARFVQPFDYNQYKAWLAKKSTTSTSVGSAEPASESQSSVTATEEPQSSLNPDTSTPAADPSYPKSFQEICDLIAAGKPIPGIRQIPNNLADGTPSEAKLAPKLKPWEQKKAAAAAASTTTTAEAAAPSESIQESV
;
A
#
# COMPACT_ATOMS: atom_id res chain seq x y z
N MET A 1 -15.53 15.16 -39.26
CA MET A 1 -14.80 15.67 -38.09
C MET A 1 -13.99 14.52 -37.55
N GLU A 2 -12.75 14.44 -38.05
CA GLU A 2 -11.68 13.61 -37.53
C GLU A 2 -11.15 14.28 -36.26
N LEU A 3 -10.89 13.51 -35.19
CA LEU A 3 -10.18 13.98 -33.99
C LEU A 3 -9.53 12.78 -33.28
N GLU A 4 -8.34 12.42 -33.77
CA GLU A 4 -7.15 11.95 -33.04
C GLU A 4 -7.33 11.31 -31.63
N GLN A 5 -7.70 10.03 -31.55
CA GLN A 5 -7.51 9.22 -30.32
C GLN A 5 -6.56 8.02 -30.45
N GLU A 6 -6.08 7.70 -31.65
CA GLU A 6 -5.23 6.52 -31.93
C GLU A 6 -3.89 6.43 -31.15
N PRO A 7 -3.11 7.50 -30.89
CA PRO A 7 -1.75 7.31 -30.36
C PRO A 7 -1.70 6.91 -28.88
N ARG A 8 -2.80 7.05 -28.12
CA ARG A 8 -2.84 6.65 -26.70
C ARG A 8 -3.28 5.21 -26.49
N GLU A 9 -4.14 4.68 -27.35
CA GLU A 9 -4.54 3.27 -27.28
C GLU A 9 -3.36 2.36 -27.61
N SER A 10 -2.64 2.62 -28.70
CA SER A 10 -1.47 1.82 -29.10
C SER A 10 -0.37 1.79 -28.02
N GLN A 11 -0.13 2.91 -27.33
CA GLN A 11 0.81 2.94 -26.21
C GLN A 11 0.33 2.08 -25.03
N GLN A 12 -0.96 2.10 -24.70
CA GLN A 12 -1.51 1.28 -23.61
C GLN A 12 -1.44 -0.21 -23.94
N GLU A 13 -1.71 -0.60 -25.18
CA GLU A 13 -1.58 -1.98 -25.65
C GLU A 13 -0.15 -2.50 -25.48
N GLN A 14 0.87 -1.69 -25.81
CA GLN A 14 2.27 -2.04 -25.55
C GLN A 14 2.57 -2.25 -24.06
N VAL A 15 1.90 -1.51 -23.16
CA VAL A 15 2.03 -1.74 -21.70
C VAL A 15 1.40 -3.06 -21.30
N PHE A 16 0.23 -3.39 -21.84
CA PHE A 16 -0.46 -4.65 -21.58
C PHE A 16 0.36 -5.85 -22.08
N GLU A 17 0.98 -5.73 -23.25
CA GLU A 17 1.91 -6.73 -23.77
C GLU A 17 3.15 -6.89 -22.89
N LYS A 18 3.72 -5.77 -22.40
CA LYS A 18 4.82 -5.82 -21.43
C LYS A 18 4.40 -6.46 -20.10
N PHE A 19 3.16 -6.25 -19.65
CA PHE A 19 2.63 -6.89 -18.45
C PHE A 19 2.53 -8.41 -18.62
N GLU A 20 2.01 -8.88 -19.75
CA GLU A 20 1.93 -10.32 -20.09
C GLU A 20 3.32 -10.96 -20.28
N ALA A 21 4.28 -10.21 -20.84
CA ALA A 21 5.65 -10.67 -21.05
C ALA A 21 6.55 -10.57 -19.81
N TYR A 22 6.07 -10.00 -18.70
CA TYR A 22 6.88 -9.80 -17.50
C TYR A 22 7.12 -11.13 -16.77
N ASP A 23 8.39 -11.42 -16.46
CA ASP A 23 8.78 -12.63 -15.73
C ASP A 23 8.60 -12.44 -14.21
N PHE A 24 7.36 -12.63 -13.75
CA PHE A 24 7.03 -12.61 -12.33
C PHE A 24 7.65 -13.78 -11.55
N GLU A 25 8.04 -14.87 -12.21
CA GLU A 25 8.56 -16.07 -11.53
C GLU A 25 10.01 -15.90 -11.08
N ASN A 26 10.83 -15.21 -11.88
CA ASN A 26 12.22 -14.92 -11.51
C ASN A 26 12.42 -13.62 -10.72
N ASP A 27 11.39 -12.80 -10.54
CA ASP A 27 11.49 -11.58 -9.72
C ASP A 27 11.47 -11.92 -8.22
N ALA A 28 12.66 -11.90 -7.60
CA ALA A 28 12.83 -12.22 -6.19
C ALA A 28 12.02 -11.31 -5.24
N THR A 29 11.84 -10.04 -5.60
CA THR A 29 11.11 -9.08 -4.75
C THR A 29 9.61 -9.34 -4.79
N PHE A 30 9.09 -9.60 -5.98
CA PHE A 30 7.70 -10.02 -6.16
C PHE A 30 7.42 -11.35 -5.47
N GLN A 31 8.26 -12.37 -5.70
CA GLN A 31 8.11 -13.70 -5.12
C GLN A 31 8.14 -13.69 -3.59
N THR A 32 8.98 -12.84 -2.99
CA THR A 32 9.02 -12.67 -1.54
C THR A 32 7.68 -12.14 -1.01
N GLY A 33 7.09 -11.13 -1.66
CA GLY A 33 5.77 -10.62 -1.31
C GLY A 33 4.65 -11.63 -1.58
N LEU A 34 4.73 -12.36 -2.70
CA LEU A 34 3.75 -13.34 -3.12
C LEU A 34 3.58 -14.48 -2.11
N LYS A 35 4.68 -14.94 -1.49
CA LYS A 35 4.62 -15.95 -0.41
C LYS A 35 3.73 -15.52 0.75
N SER A 36 3.75 -14.25 1.13
CA SER A 36 2.88 -13.71 2.19
C SER A 36 1.41 -13.70 1.75
N ILE A 37 1.14 -13.27 0.51
CA ILE A 37 -0.21 -13.22 -0.06
C ILE A 37 -0.81 -14.63 -0.16
N VAL A 38 -0.04 -15.60 -0.68
CA VAL A 38 -0.48 -17.00 -0.79
C VAL A 38 -0.70 -17.61 0.60
N SER A 39 0.19 -17.35 1.56
CA SER A 39 0.04 -17.85 2.94
C SER A 39 -1.23 -17.32 3.62
N ASN A 40 -1.53 -16.03 3.46
CA ASN A 40 -2.72 -15.40 4.06
C ASN A 40 -4.03 -15.84 3.40
N ASN A 41 -4.00 -16.29 2.14
CA ASN A 41 -5.19 -16.74 1.41
C ASN A 41 -5.32 -18.27 1.35
N LYS A 42 -4.47 -19.05 2.04
CA LYS A 42 -4.46 -20.51 1.97
C LYS A 42 -5.77 -21.18 2.41
N THR A 43 -6.53 -20.53 3.29
CA THR A 43 -7.84 -21.02 3.78
C THR A 43 -9.01 -20.63 2.88
N LYS A 44 -8.78 -19.78 1.88
CA LYS A 44 -9.79 -19.29 0.94
C LYS A 44 -9.99 -20.25 -0.24
N SER A 45 -11.05 -20.03 -1.01
CA SER A 45 -11.31 -20.81 -2.23
C SER A 45 -10.17 -20.65 -3.26
N GLU A 46 -9.93 -21.66 -4.08
CA GLU A 46 -8.92 -21.63 -5.16
C GLU A 46 -9.11 -20.42 -6.09
N LYS A 47 -10.36 -20.06 -6.38
CA LYS A 47 -10.69 -18.88 -7.18
C LYS A 47 -10.19 -17.59 -6.53
N GLU A 48 -10.42 -17.43 -5.23
CA GLU A 48 -10.00 -16.24 -4.48
C GLU A 48 -8.47 -16.18 -4.34
N GLN A 49 -7.81 -17.33 -4.20
CA GLN A 49 -6.36 -17.42 -4.21
C GLN A 49 -5.79 -16.98 -5.57
N HIS A 50 -6.35 -17.49 -6.67
CA HIS A 50 -5.96 -17.10 -8.01
C HIS A 50 -6.18 -15.60 -8.24
N ASP A 51 -7.35 -15.06 -7.87
CA ASP A 51 -7.65 -13.64 -7.98
C ASP A 51 -6.70 -12.78 -7.14
N ALA A 52 -6.32 -13.22 -5.94
CA ALA A 52 -5.33 -12.54 -5.11
C ALA A 52 -3.95 -12.49 -5.78
N ILE A 53 -3.52 -13.58 -6.41
CA ILE A 53 -2.25 -13.65 -7.15
C ILE A 53 -2.29 -12.70 -8.37
N GLN A 54 -3.38 -12.70 -9.13
CA GLN A 54 -3.54 -11.82 -10.30
C GLN A 54 -3.54 -10.33 -9.89
N ASN A 55 -4.27 -9.99 -8.82
CA ASN A 55 -4.27 -8.64 -8.27
C ASN A 55 -2.88 -8.22 -7.79
N ALA A 56 -2.11 -9.13 -7.18
CA ALA A 56 -0.74 -8.87 -6.77
C ALA A 56 0.18 -8.58 -7.97
N LYS A 57 0.09 -9.38 -9.04
CA LYS A 57 0.85 -9.16 -10.29
C LYS A 57 0.56 -7.78 -10.86
N PHE A 58 -0.73 -7.44 -10.97
CA PHE A 58 -1.18 -6.13 -11.45
C PHE A 58 -0.62 -4.99 -10.58
N PHE A 59 -0.83 -5.07 -9.27
CA PHE A 59 -0.40 -4.02 -8.34
C PHE A 59 1.11 -3.82 -8.37
N TYR A 60 1.88 -4.90 -8.38
CA TYR A 60 3.33 -4.83 -8.45
C TYR A 60 3.79 -4.16 -9.74
N PHE A 61 3.29 -4.60 -10.89
CA PHE A 61 3.67 -4.01 -12.18
C PHE A 61 3.28 -2.52 -12.26
N ALA A 62 2.06 -2.17 -11.85
CA ALA A 62 1.58 -0.79 -11.84
C ALA A 62 2.41 0.12 -10.92
N ARG A 63 2.96 -0.43 -9.84
CA ARG A 63 3.72 0.30 -8.82
C ARG A 63 5.20 0.46 -9.15
N PHE A 64 5.82 -0.55 -9.76
CA PHE A 64 7.28 -0.63 -9.90
C PHE A 64 7.77 -0.61 -11.35
N VAL A 65 6.94 -1.02 -12.32
CA VAL A 65 7.34 -1.09 -13.74
C VAL A 65 6.72 0.06 -14.51
N GLN A 66 5.38 0.09 -14.59
CA GLN A 66 4.66 1.08 -15.35
C GLN A 66 3.19 1.15 -14.91
N PRO A 67 2.66 2.32 -14.54
CA PRO A 67 1.26 2.46 -14.16
C PRO A 67 0.36 2.25 -15.38
N PHE A 68 -0.68 1.43 -15.22
CA PHE A 68 -1.73 1.26 -16.21
C PHE A 68 -3.07 0.94 -15.54
N ASP A 69 -4.17 1.14 -16.27
CA ASP A 69 -5.52 0.93 -15.77
C ASP A 69 -5.97 -0.53 -15.97
N TYR A 70 -6.38 -1.18 -14.87
CA TYR A 70 -6.83 -2.57 -14.88
C TYR A 70 -8.11 -2.79 -15.69
N ASN A 71 -9.06 -1.84 -15.66
CA ASN A 71 -10.31 -1.95 -16.41
C ASN A 71 -10.05 -1.90 -17.91
N GLN A 72 -9.08 -1.07 -18.33
CA GLN A 72 -8.69 -1.00 -19.73
C GLN A 72 -7.98 -2.28 -20.19
N TYR A 73 -7.14 -2.87 -19.34
CA TYR A 73 -6.55 -4.17 -19.62
C TYR A 73 -7.61 -5.28 -19.79
N LYS A 74 -8.66 -5.31 -18.95
CA LYS A 74 -9.77 -6.27 -19.12
C LYS A 74 -10.51 -6.07 -20.44
N ALA A 75 -10.78 -4.81 -20.81
CA ALA A 75 -11.43 -4.49 -22.08
C ALA A 75 -10.57 -4.94 -23.28
N TRP A 76 -9.26 -4.74 -23.20
CA TRP A 76 -8.30 -5.24 -24.20
C TRP A 76 -8.30 -6.77 -24.27
N LEU A 77 -8.34 -7.47 -23.12
CA LEU A 77 -8.40 -8.93 -23.07
C LEU A 77 -9.69 -9.47 -23.72
N ALA A 78 -10.82 -8.79 -23.51
CA ALA A 78 -12.09 -9.11 -24.18
C ALA A 78 -11.98 -8.93 -25.70
N LYS A 79 -11.44 -7.79 -26.17
CA LYS A 79 -11.17 -7.54 -27.60
C LYS A 79 -10.28 -8.63 -28.21
N LYS A 80 -9.19 -9.00 -27.54
CA LYS A 80 -8.23 -10.03 -27.96
C LYS A 80 -8.88 -11.42 -28.09
N SER A 81 -9.82 -11.75 -27.21
CA SER A 81 -10.58 -13.01 -27.30
C SER A 81 -11.57 -13.06 -28.47
N THR A 82 -12.14 -11.91 -28.87
CA THR A 82 -13.08 -11.83 -30.00
C THR A 82 -12.38 -11.94 -31.36
N THR A 83 -11.15 -11.43 -31.50
CA THR A 83 -10.43 -11.46 -32.78
C THR A 83 -9.88 -12.86 -33.14
N SER A 84 -9.71 -13.77 -32.18
CA SER A 84 -9.24 -15.14 -32.43
C SER A 84 -10.35 -16.15 -32.77
N THR A 85 -11.63 -15.75 -32.84
CA THR A 85 -12.73 -16.63 -33.28
C THR A 85 -13.59 -15.89 -34.31
N SER A 86 -13.11 -15.82 -35.56
CA SER A 86 -13.91 -15.42 -36.71
C SER A 86 -13.69 -16.36 -37.88
N VAL A 87 -14.43 -17.47 -37.87
CA VAL A 87 -14.94 -18.13 -39.07
C VAL A 87 -16.44 -18.41 -38.85
N GLY A 88 -17.28 -17.58 -39.48
CA GLY A 88 -18.66 -17.88 -39.86
C GLY A 88 -19.76 -17.70 -38.80
N SER A 89 -20.48 -16.58 -38.82
CA SER A 89 -21.73 -16.45 -39.61
C SER A 89 -22.56 -15.21 -39.19
N ALA A 90 -22.90 -14.41 -40.20
CA ALA A 90 -23.91 -13.36 -40.38
C ALA A 90 -24.92 -12.98 -39.26
N GLU A 91 -24.85 -11.70 -38.84
CA GLU A 91 -25.82 -10.58 -39.04
C GLU A 91 -27.33 -10.70 -38.61
N PRO A 92 -28.16 -9.61 -38.60
CA PRO A 92 -28.62 -8.89 -37.41
C PRO A 92 -30.17 -8.81 -37.30
N ALA A 93 -30.74 -8.44 -36.14
CA ALA A 93 -32.05 -7.76 -36.07
C ALA A 93 -32.38 -7.25 -34.66
N SER A 94 -32.99 -6.07 -34.66
CA SER A 94 -33.42 -5.24 -33.53
C SER A 94 -34.89 -5.51 -33.12
N GLU A 95 -35.31 -4.85 -32.03
CA GLU A 95 -36.69 -4.63 -31.49
C GLU A 95 -37.33 -5.80 -30.70
N SER A 96 -37.58 -5.70 -29.39
CA SER A 96 -38.44 -4.79 -28.57
C SER A 96 -39.80 -5.43 -28.21
N GLN A 97 -40.01 -5.76 -26.93
CA GLN A 97 -41.09 -5.28 -26.03
C GLN A 97 -41.54 -6.29 -24.95
N SER A 98 -41.31 -5.87 -23.70
CA SER A 98 -42.21 -5.80 -22.53
C SER A 98 -43.02 -6.99 -22.00
N SER A 99 -42.84 -7.25 -20.69
CA SER A 99 -43.83 -7.40 -19.58
C SER A 99 -43.37 -8.48 -18.57
N VAL A 100 -43.42 -8.40 -17.23
CA VAL A 100 -43.83 -7.45 -16.19
C VAL A 100 -43.26 -7.95 -14.84
N THR A 101 -42.87 -7.02 -13.97
CA THR A 101 -43.06 -6.96 -12.49
C THR A 101 -42.77 -8.19 -11.61
N ALA A 102 -41.73 -8.10 -10.76
CA ALA A 102 -41.85 -8.07 -9.28
C ALA A 102 -40.47 -7.95 -8.60
N THR A 103 -40.32 -6.91 -7.77
CA THR A 103 -39.63 -6.87 -6.47
C THR A 103 -38.23 -7.50 -6.33
N GLU A 104 -37.19 -6.68 -6.14
CA GLU A 104 -36.44 -6.59 -4.85
C GLU A 104 -35.32 -5.53 -4.93
N GLU A 105 -35.11 -4.84 -3.80
CA GLU A 105 -34.15 -3.77 -3.53
C GLU A 105 -32.67 -4.24 -3.50
N PRO A 106 -31.69 -3.32 -3.57
CA PRO A 106 -30.27 -3.65 -3.63
C PRO A 106 -29.67 -3.75 -2.22
N GLN A 107 -29.04 -4.87 -1.89
CA GLN A 107 -28.19 -4.96 -0.70
C GLN A 107 -26.77 -5.34 -1.09
N SER A 108 -25.95 -4.29 -1.11
CA SER A 108 -24.50 -4.31 -1.09
C SER A 108 -23.99 -5.08 0.13
N SER A 109 -22.93 -5.81 -0.15
CA SER A 109 -21.98 -6.45 0.75
C SER A 109 -21.53 -5.56 1.92
N LEU A 110 -21.21 -6.19 3.07
CA LEU A 110 -19.92 -6.10 3.78
C LEU A 110 -19.98 -6.95 5.07
N ASN A 111 -19.24 -8.07 5.08
CA ASN A 111 -18.89 -8.82 6.29
C ASN A 111 -17.59 -8.25 6.88
N PRO A 112 -17.38 -8.36 8.20
CA PRO A 112 -16.11 -8.97 8.63
C PRO A 112 -16.31 -10.14 9.60
N ASP A 113 -15.48 -11.15 9.36
CA ASP A 113 -15.45 -12.47 9.99
C ASP A 113 -14.98 -12.44 11.45
N THR A 114 -15.53 -13.40 12.18
CA THR A 114 -15.41 -13.72 13.59
C THR A 114 -14.16 -14.56 13.89
N SER A 115 -13.56 -14.40 15.07
CA SER A 115 -12.68 -15.43 15.64
C SER A 115 -12.93 -15.54 17.15
N THR A 116 -13.63 -16.61 17.54
CA THR A 116 -14.07 -17.01 18.90
C THR A 116 -12.90 -17.66 19.70
N PRO A 117 -12.91 -17.76 21.06
CA PRO A 117 -13.84 -18.64 21.79
C PRO A 117 -14.42 -18.03 23.09
N ALA A 118 -15.71 -18.29 23.32
CA ALA A 118 -16.54 -17.88 24.47
C ALA A 118 -17.14 -16.46 24.41
N ALA A 119 -18.43 -16.41 24.04
CA ALA A 119 -19.30 -15.25 23.90
C ALA A 119 -18.91 -14.28 22.77
N ASP A 120 -19.16 -14.70 21.52
CA ASP A 120 -19.12 -13.85 20.33
C ASP A 120 -19.96 -12.56 20.53
N PRO A 121 -19.41 -11.35 20.35
CA PRO A 121 -20.23 -10.15 20.29
C PRO A 121 -20.97 -10.12 18.95
N SER A 122 -22.21 -10.64 18.95
CA SER A 122 -23.11 -10.55 17.81
C SER A 122 -23.33 -9.08 17.42
N TYR A 123 -22.79 -8.68 16.28
CA TYR A 123 -23.11 -7.43 15.58
C TYR A 123 -23.44 -7.79 14.14
N PRO A 124 -24.66 -7.48 13.67
CA PRO A 124 -25.06 -6.09 13.40
C PRO A 124 -26.47 -5.75 13.90
N LYS A 125 -26.58 -4.72 14.75
CA LYS A 125 -27.85 -4.03 15.02
C LYS A 125 -27.99 -2.86 14.07
N SER A 126 -29.20 -2.60 13.56
CA SER A 126 -29.46 -1.44 12.70
C SER A 126 -29.05 -0.15 13.43
N PHE A 127 -28.66 0.88 12.67
CA PHE A 127 -28.31 2.20 13.20
C PHE A 127 -29.36 2.75 14.18
N GLN A 128 -30.64 2.42 13.95
CA GLN A 128 -31.75 2.80 14.82
C GLN A 128 -31.58 2.27 16.24
N GLU A 129 -31.18 1.02 16.42
CA GLU A 129 -31.01 0.47 17.77
C GLU A 129 -29.79 1.07 18.48
N ILE A 130 -28.75 1.47 17.73
CA ILE A 130 -27.63 2.24 18.29
C ILE A 130 -28.13 3.61 18.77
N CYS A 131 -28.96 4.31 17.98
CA CYS A 131 -29.59 5.56 18.37
C CYS A 131 -30.46 5.39 19.62
N ASP A 132 -31.26 4.32 19.70
CA ASP A 132 -32.13 4.06 20.85
C ASP A 132 -31.32 3.75 22.12
N LEU A 133 -30.21 3.02 22.01
CA LEU A 133 -29.30 2.77 23.13
C LEU A 133 -28.64 4.07 23.62
N ILE A 134 -28.25 4.96 22.71
CA ILE A 134 -27.70 6.28 23.05
C ILE A 134 -28.78 7.13 23.73
N ALA A 135 -29.98 7.20 23.14
CA ALA A 135 -31.10 7.98 23.67
C ALA A 135 -31.54 7.49 25.06
N ALA A 136 -31.53 6.18 25.29
CA ALA A 136 -31.85 5.55 26.57
C ALA A 136 -30.69 5.54 27.58
N GLY A 137 -29.49 6.04 27.20
CA GLY A 137 -28.30 6.05 28.04
C GLY A 137 -27.76 4.66 28.39
N LYS A 138 -28.07 3.64 27.58
CA LYS A 138 -27.62 2.27 27.80
C LYS A 138 -26.21 2.08 27.21
N PRO A 139 -25.35 1.28 27.87
CA PRO A 139 -23.99 1.04 27.38
C PRO A 139 -24.02 0.33 26.03
N ILE A 140 -23.19 0.78 25.09
CA ILE A 140 -23.08 0.17 23.76
C ILE A 140 -22.37 -1.18 23.92
N PRO A 141 -22.93 -2.28 23.40
CA PRO A 141 -22.27 -3.58 23.50
C PRO A 141 -20.92 -3.56 22.74
N GLY A 142 -19.90 -4.19 23.30
CA GLY A 142 -18.58 -4.35 22.67
C GLY A 142 -17.57 -3.23 22.94
N ILE A 143 -17.94 -2.11 23.57
CA ILE A 143 -16.96 -1.09 23.97
C ILE A 143 -16.29 -1.45 25.29
N ARG A 144 -14.96 -1.29 25.36
CA ARG A 144 -14.19 -1.46 26.60
C ARG A 144 -14.21 -0.16 27.37
N GLN A 145 -14.57 -0.21 28.65
CA GLN A 145 -14.54 0.95 29.52
C GLN A 145 -13.09 1.35 29.79
N ILE A 146 -12.68 2.53 29.31
CA ILE A 146 -11.37 3.10 29.62
C ILE A 146 -11.53 3.89 30.93
N PRO A 147 -10.87 3.50 32.03
CA PRO A 147 -10.91 4.28 33.25
C PRO A 147 -10.24 5.63 33.02
N ASN A 148 -10.79 6.69 33.60
CA ASN A 148 -10.23 8.04 33.52
C ASN A 148 -9.06 8.21 34.50
N ASN A 149 -8.05 7.35 34.38
CA ASN A 149 -6.83 7.40 35.18
C ASN A 149 -5.63 7.56 34.25
N LEU A 150 -4.69 8.42 34.66
CA LEU A 150 -3.35 8.42 34.10
C LEU A 150 -2.65 7.14 34.58
N ALA A 151 -1.92 6.45 33.72
CA ALA A 151 -1.26 5.20 34.08
C ALA A 151 -0.44 5.36 35.38
N ASP A 152 -0.63 4.47 36.35
CA ASP A 152 0.04 4.50 37.67
C ASP A 152 1.55 4.21 37.61
N GLY A 153 2.06 3.89 36.42
CA GLY A 153 3.49 3.64 36.20
C GLY A 153 4.30 4.92 36.23
N THR A 154 5.51 4.86 36.81
CA THR A 154 6.49 5.94 36.70
C THR A 154 6.71 6.27 35.21
N PRO A 155 6.64 7.55 34.80
CA PRO A 155 6.89 7.93 33.42
C PRO A 155 8.29 7.47 33.01
N SER A 156 8.38 6.83 31.83
CA SER A 156 9.66 6.40 31.29
C SER A 156 10.53 7.61 30.96
N GLU A 157 11.70 7.71 31.58
CA GLU A 157 12.68 8.73 31.27
C GLU A 157 13.49 8.33 30.02
N ALA A 158 13.72 9.30 29.13
CA ALA A 158 14.50 9.07 27.91
C ALA A 158 15.98 8.78 28.25
N LYS A 159 16.38 7.50 28.19
CA LYS A 159 17.77 7.07 28.51
C LYS A 159 18.76 7.21 27.34
N LEU A 160 18.28 7.54 26.14
CA LEU A 160 19.10 7.60 24.94
C LEU A 160 19.55 9.03 24.64
N ALA A 161 20.85 9.22 24.39
CA ALA A 161 21.37 10.47 23.90
C ALA A 161 20.75 10.83 22.53
N PRO A 162 20.25 12.06 22.34
CA PRO A 162 19.72 12.49 21.05
C PRO A 162 20.81 12.39 19.98
N LYS A 163 20.49 11.74 18.86
CA LYS A 163 21.38 11.75 17.69
C LYS A 163 21.43 13.17 17.14
N LEU A 164 22.64 13.71 17.07
CA LEU A 164 22.88 15.03 16.50
C LEU A 164 22.45 15.04 15.04
N LYS A 165 21.79 16.13 14.66
CA LYS A 165 21.35 16.34 13.29
C LYS A 165 22.58 16.48 12.38
N PRO A 166 22.49 16.12 11.08
CA PRO A 166 23.64 16.17 10.17
C PRO A 166 24.31 17.56 10.08
N TRP A 167 23.56 18.64 10.30
CA TRP A 167 24.10 20.00 10.32
C TRP A 167 24.84 20.35 11.62
N GLU A 168 24.58 19.67 12.72
CA GLU A 168 25.27 19.88 14.01
C GLU A 168 26.64 19.20 14.04
N GLN A 169 26.79 18.08 13.32
CA GLN A 169 28.05 17.34 13.23
C GLN A 169 29.17 18.17 12.57
N LYS A 170 28.85 18.98 11.54
CA LYS A 170 29.80 19.90 10.90
C LYS A 170 30.35 20.94 11.87
N LYS A 171 29.51 21.45 12.78
CA LYS A 171 29.91 22.46 13.78
C LYS A 171 30.80 21.87 14.87
N ALA A 172 30.52 20.63 15.32
CA ALA A 172 31.34 19.93 16.31
C ALA A 172 32.72 19.52 15.75
N ALA A 173 32.80 19.06 14.50
CA ALA A 173 34.06 18.74 13.84
C ALA A 173 34.94 20.00 13.62
N ALA A 174 34.33 21.13 13.28
CA ALA A 174 35.05 22.40 13.13
C ALA A 174 35.61 22.95 14.46
N ALA A 175 34.89 22.75 15.57
CA ALA A 175 35.34 23.16 16.89
C ALA A 175 36.53 22.30 17.39
N ALA A 176 36.53 21.00 17.13
CA ALA A 176 37.64 20.10 17.50
C ALA A 176 38.91 20.34 16.68
N ALA A 177 38.78 20.82 15.43
CA ALA A 177 39.94 21.17 14.59
C ALA A 177 40.60 22.51 14.96
N SER A 178 39.92 23.38 15.72
CA SER A 178 40.41 24.73 16.03
C SER A 178 41.25 24.80 17.31
N THR A 179 41.35 23.72 18.10
CA THR A 179 42.08 23.71 19.38
C THR A 179 43.51 23.15 19.30
N THR A 180 44.00 22.75 18.13
CA THR A 180 45.32 22.08 17.98
C THR A 180 46.40 22.96 17.34
N THR A 181 46.16 24.27 17.12
CA THR A 181 47.17 25.16 16.51
C THR A 181 47.28 26.49 17.26
N THR A 182 47.82 26.44 18.49
CA THR A 182 48.53 27.56 19.13
C THR A 182 49.48 26.98 20.16
N ALA A 183 50.64 26.53 19.71
CA ALA A 183 51.87 26.44 20.50
C ALA A 183 52.98 26.95 19.58
N GLU A 184 52.93 28.25 19.36
CA GLU A 184 53.91 29.05 18.63
C GLU A 184 55.23 29.11 19.42
N ALA A 185 56.30 29.04 18.64
CA ALA A 185 57.70 29.02 19.03
C ALA A 185 58.09 30.09 20.05
N ALA A 186 58.81 29.66 21.09
CA ALA A 186 59.70 30.51 21.88
C ALA A 186 61.05 29.81 22.00
N ALA A 187 61.89 29.98 20.99
CA ALA A 187 63.33 29.77 21.08
C ALA A 187 64.01 31.13 21.25
N PRO A 188 64.99 31.26 22.15
CA PRO A 188 66.11 32.17 21.92
C PRO A 188 67.41 31.36 21.94
N SER A 189 68.12 31.31 20.81
CA SER A 189 69.29 32.15 20.54
C SER A 189 70.59 31.52 21.06
N GLU A 190 71.20 30.67 20.23
CA GLU A 190 72.60 30.25 20.35
C GLU A 190 73.42 31.10 19.36
N SER A 191 74.32 31.95 19.87
CA SER A 191 75.24 32.78 19.09
C SER A 191 76.65 32.60 19.63
N ILE A 192 77.55 32.17 18.74
CA ILE A 192 78.95 31.79 18.97
C ILE A 192 79.88 32.89 18.43
N GLN A 193 81.09 32.97 19.02
CA GLN A 193 82.35 33.69 18.68
C GLN A 193 82.66 34.87 19.64
N GLU A 194 83.87 35.11 20.17
CA GLU A 194 85.25 34.96 19.64
C GLU A 194 86.33 35.14 20.75
N SER A 195 87.52 34.51 20.54
CA SER A 195 88.93 34.80 20.96
C SER A 195 89.31 35.59 22.24
N VAL A 196 90.18 35.03 23.10
CA VAL A 196 91.67 35.12 23.15
C VAL A 196 92.17 34.30 24.34
#